data_AF-A0A6P8BSR5-F1
#
_entry.id   AF-A0A6P8BSR5-F1
#
_cell.length_a   1.000
_cell.length_b   1.000
_cell.length_c   1.000
_cell.angle_alpha   90.00
_cell.angle_beta   90.00
_cell.angle_gamma   90.00
#
_symmetry.space_group_name_H-M   'P 1'
#
loop_
_entity.id
_entity.type
_entity.pdbx_description
1 polymer ?
#
loop_
_entity_poly.entity_id
_entity_poly.type
_entity_poly.pdbx_seq_one_letter_code
_entity_poly.pdbx_strand_id
1 'polypeptide(L)'
;MKGRKITTFIYSRTLLITMLKHFTKGKDLIRPAVTRFATAYLTLGCLFDNRNALRTMFASKQWKGSRFAKLEDGKYAKRVIMDTRFWSNVNTCLKAAYPLIKVLRMVDSDEKPAMGFIYNEMEKAKQKIKTNFKDDRKSYDPIWKVIDERWEVQLHRPLHAAAYYLNLQLHFSSEFRADRDVMRGLYKVMDRMLDDEERDKVDLQLEEFKHEEGLFGFSSAKSMRFKKTPADWWESYGADTQSCKDLVHTKRRNRLHQKKMNDLVLVMYNLKLKDKKIKKQVDLQVEDISSDDEWIVEDETENTATLSHNFNLRSLGRGDDGDEESEGIQIGDEHAKNMRTQEHGTVDDLELPEEDEFDILYDDDVGDDEYLDEI
;
A
#
# COMPACT_ATOMS: atom_id res chain seq x y z
N MET A 1 -5.55 -12.10 -16.03
CA MET A 1 -6.00 -13.46 -16.42
C MET A 1 -4.93 -14.56 -16.29
N LYS A 2 -3.97 -14.72 -17.22
CA LYS A 2 -3.09 -15.92 -17.29
C LYS A 2 -2.41 -16.32 -15.97
N GLY A 3 -1.79 -15.37 -15.26
CA GLY A 3 -1.13 -15.63 -13.97
C GLY A 3 -2.08 -16.18 -12.88
N ARG A 4 -3.31 -15.65 -12.80
CA ARG A 4 -4.36 -16.14 -11.87
C ARG A 4 -4.72 -17.59 -12.15
N LYS A 5 -4.89 -17.99 -13.42
CA LYS A 5 -5.16 -19.40 -13.76
C LYS A 5 -4.03 -20.34 -13.33
N ILE A 6 -2.76 -19.90 -13.41
CA ILE A 6 -1.60 -20.68 -12.94
C ILE A 6 -1.63 -20.82 -11.41
N THR A 7 -1.81 -19.72 -10.66
CA THR A 7 -1.82 -19.79 -9.19
C THR A 7 -3.03 -20.56 -8.69
N THR A 8 -4.23 -20.32 -9.20
CA THR A 8 -5.43 -21.12 -8.85
C THR A 8 -5.21 -22.61 -9.13
N PHE A 9 -4.61 -22.99 -10.27
CA PHE A 9 -4.29 -24.40 -10.54
C PHE A 9 -3.33 -25.00 -9.51
N ILE A 10 -2.21 -24.33 -9.20
CA ILE A 10 -1.21 -24.84 -8.24
C ILE A 10 -1.79 -24.93 -6.82
N TYR A 11 -2.53 -23.92 -6.38
CA TYR A 11 -3.07 -23.85 -5.01
C TYR A 11 -4.35 -24.69 -4.82
N SER A 12 -4.98 -25.16 -5.90
CA SER A 12 -6.14 -26.06 -5.81
C SER A 12 -5.81 -27.47 -5.29
N ARG A 13 -4.53 -27.87 -5.20
CA ARG A 13 -4.11 -29.24 -4.81
C ARG A 13 -2.87 -29.22 -3.91
N THR A 14 -2.97 -29.83 -2.73
CA THR A 14 -1.86 -29.95 -1.76
C THR A 14 -0.57 -30.50 -2.39
N LEU A 15 -0.66 -31.54 -3.22
CA LEU A 15 0.51 -32.13 -3.90
C LEU A 15 1.21 -31.17 -4.88
N LEU A 16 0.48 -30.22 -5.47
CA LEU A 16 1.07 -29.18 -6.32
C LEU A 16 1.72 -28.08 -5.49
N ILE A 17 1.16 -27.74 -4.34
CA ILE A 17 1.78 -26.82 -3.35
C ILE A 17 3.08 -27.43 -2.80
N THR A 18 3.09 -28.71 -2.42
CA THR A 18 4.30 -29.40 -1.96
C THR A 18 5.37 -29.43 -3.06
N MET A 19 4.99 -29.74 -4.30
CA MET A 19 5.91 -29.74 -5.43
C MET A 19 6.45 -28.33 -5.72
N LEU A 20 5.59 -27.30 -5.69
CA LEU A 20 6.01 -25.90 -5.79
C LEU A 20 7.07 -25.57 -4.74
N LYS A 21 6.76 -25.78 -3.45
CA LYS A 21 7.65 -25.46 -2.33
C LYS A 21 9.00 -26.17 -2.45
N HIS A 22 9.04 -27.41 -2.94
CA HIS A 22 10.29 -28.11 -3.23
C HIS A 22 11.17 -27.36 -4.26
N PHE A 23 10.59 -26.90 -5.37
CA PHE A 23 11.35 -26.17 -6.40
C PHE A 23 11.63 -24.70 -6.05
N THR A 24 10.79 -24.04 -5.25
CA THR A 24 10.93 -22.62 -4.87
C THR A 24 11.69 -22.39 -3.55
N LYS A 25 12.23 -23.45 -2.92
CA LYS A 25 12.85 -23.41 -1.58
C LYS A 25 11.88 -22.83 -0.51
N GLY A 26 10.66 -23.36 -0.48
CA GLY A 26 9.61 -22.98 0.47
C GLY A 26 8.82 -21.72 0.11
N LYS A 27 9.25 -20.92 -0.88
CA LYS A 27 8.59 -19.64 -1.24
C LYS A 27 7.20 -19.85 -1.81
N ASP A 28 6.27 -19.02 -1.34
CA ASP A 28 4.91 -18.90 -1.85
C ASP A 28 4.86 -18.03 -3.14
N LEU A 29 3.82 -18.20 -3.96
CA LEU A 29 3.57 -17.39 -5.16
C LEU A 29 2.53 -16.28 -4.93
N ILE A 30 1.69 -16.40 -3.89
CA ILE A 30 0.65 -15.44 -3.58
C ILE A 30 1.19 -14.48 -2.52
N ARG A 31 1.12 -13.18 -2.81
CA ARG A 31 1.49 -12.13 -1.86
C ARG A 31 0.31 -11.21 -1.62
N PRO A 32 -0.44 -11.40 -0.52
CA PRO A 32 -1.48 -10.47 -0.09
C PRO A 32 -0.93 -9.05 0.08
N ALA A 33 -1.80 -8.07 -0.16
CA ALA A 33 -1.62 -6.69 0.22
C ALA A 33 -2.96 -6.09 0.67
N VAL A 34 -2.90 -5.03 1.46
CA VAL A 34 -4.07 -4.30 2.00
C VAL A 34 -5.07 -3.98 0.89
N THR A 35 -4.60 -3.56 -0.29
CA THR A 35 -5.46 -3.32 -1.46
C THR A 35 -5.53 -4.53 -2.41
N ARG A 36 -6.76 -4.87 -2.83
CA ARG A 36 -7.05 -5.95 -3.80
C ARG A 36 -6.30 -5.79 -5.12
N PHE A 37 -6.08 -4.55 -5.55
CA PHE A 37 -5.35 -4.20 -6.77
C PHE A 37 -3.85 -4.51 -6.67
N ALA A 38 -3.19 -4.11 -5.58
CA ALA A 38 -1.76 -4.40 -5.37
C ALA A 38 -1.49 -5.91 -5.26
N THR A 39 -2.39 -6.66 -4.62
CA THR A 39 -2.30 -8.13 -4.48
C THR A 39 -2.11 -8.83 -5.84
N ALA A 40 -2.82 -8.40 -6.89
CA ALA A 40 -2.71 -9.00 -8.22
C ALA A 40 -1.31 -8.81 -8.85
N TYR A 41 -0.74 -7.61 -8.76
CA TYR A 41 0.58 -7.29 -9.29
C TYR A 41 1.72 -7.86 -8.45
N LEU A 42 1.57 -7.93 -7.12
CA LEU A 42 2.56 -8.55 -6.23
C LEU A 42 2.60 -10.07 -6.42
N THR A 43 1.45 -10.72 -6.58
CA THR A 43 1.37 -12.14 -6.98
C THR A 43 2.01 -12.39 -8.35
N LEU A 44 1.80 -11.48 -9.30
CA LEU A 44 2.47 -11.53 -10.61
C LEU A 44 3.99 -11.33 -10.50
N GLY A 45 4.43 -10.52 -9.55
CA GLY A 45 5.81 -10.36 -9.11
C GLY A 45 6.43 -11.67 -8.61
N CYS A 46 5.82 -12.28 -7.61
CA CYS A 46 6.28 -13.54 -7.04
C CYS A 46 6.31 -14.68 -8.08
N LEU A 47 5.37 -14.71 -9.04
CA LEU A 47 5.44 -15.59 -10.22
C LEU A 47 6.69 -15.32 -11.08
N PHE A 48 7.02 -14.06 -11.33
CA PHE A 48 8.16 -13.66 -12.15
C PHE A 48 9.51 -13.95 -11.47
N ASP A 49 9.60 -13.70 -10.16
CA ASP A 49 10.82 -13.97 -9.37
C ASP A 49 11.12 -15.48 -9.33
N ASN A 50 10.08 -16.30 -9.17
CA ASN A 50 10.18 -17.76 -9.16
C ASN A 50 10.13 -18.40 -10.57
N ARG A 51 10.14 -17.62 -11.67
CA ARG A 51 9.97 -18.14 -13.05
C ARG A 51 10.92 -19.29 -13.41
N ASN A 52 12.16 -19.25 -12.94
CA ASN A 52 13.16 -20.28 -13.23
C ASN A 52 12.86 -21.58 -12.46
N ALA A 53 12.51 -21.47 -11.18
CA ALA A 53 12.05 -22.60 -10.37
C ALA A 53 10.80 -23.27 -10.97
N LEU A 54 9.83 -22.45 -11.43
CA LEU A 54 8.63 -22.93 -12.11
C LEU A 54 8.96 -23.64 -13.43
N ARG A 55 9.83 -23.08 -14.27
CA ARG A 55 10.26 -23.74 -15.51
C ARG A 55 10.94 -25.08 -15.23
N THR A 56 11.78 -25.18 -14.21
CA THR A 56 12.40 -26.44 -13.76
C THR A 56 11.36 -27.44 -13.24
N MET A 57 10.42 -27.00 -12.40
CA MET A 57 9.30 -27.82 -11.90
C MET A 57 8.53 -28.46 -13.07
N PHE A 58 8.04 -27.65 -14.01
CA PHE A 58 7.25 -28.10 -15.16
C PHE A 58 8.05 -28.87 -16.24
N ALA A 59 9.40 -28.85 -16.17
CA ALA A 59 10.30 -29.67 -16.99
C ALA A 59 10.71 -31.00 -16.33
N SER A 60 10.58 -31.10 -15.00
CA SER A 60 11.09 -32.21 -14.19
C SER A 60 10.49 -33.58 -14.53
N LYS A 61 11.22 -34.65 -14.18
CA LYS A 61 10.70 -36.04 -14.24
C LYS A 61 9.48 -36.20 -13.31
N GLN A 62 9.51 -35.58 -12.13
CA GLN A 62 8.42 -35.61 -11.14
C GLN A 62 7.11 -35.04 -11.71
N TRP A 63 7.17 -33.87 -12.39
CA TRP A 63 6.02 -33.32 -13.09
C TRP A 63 5.54 -34.24 -14.22
N LYS A 64 6.44 -34.71 -15.09
CA LYS A 64 6.10 -35.59 -16.23
C LYS A 64 5.43 -36.91 -15.80
N GLY A 65 5.84 -37.48 -14.67
CA GLY A 65 5.22 -38.68 -14.10
C GLY A 65 3.93 -38.41 -13.30
N SER A 66 3.61 -37.16 -12.99
CA SER A 66 2.44 -36.81 -12.19
C SER A 66 1.12 -36.96 -12.96
N ARG A 67 0.03 -37.26 -12.24
CA ARG A 67 -1.33 -37.22 -12.80
C ARG A 67 -1.70 -35.83 -13.35
N PHE A 68 -1.12 -34.77 -12.78
CA PHE A 68 -1.43 -33.37 -13.12
C PHE A 68 -0.92 -32.96 -14.50
N ALA A 69 0.16 -33.57 -15.00
CA ALA A 69 0.67 -33.30 -16.35
C ALA A 69 -0.26 -33.79 -17.48
N LYS A 70 -1.24 -34.67 -17.16
CA LYS A 70 -2.23 -35.17 -18.11
C LYS A 70 -3.50 -34.31 -18.17
N LEU A 71 -3.77 -33.50 -17.14
CA LEU A 71 -4.92 -32.59 -17.08
C LEU A 71 -4.76 -31.41 -18.05
N GLU A 72 -5.87 -30.91 -18.62
CA GLU A 72 -5.83 -29.75 -19.53
C GLU A 72 -5.30 -28.49 -18.84
N ASP A 73 -5.70 -28.22 -17.59
CA ASP A 73 -5.15 -27.10 -16.81
C ASP A 73 -3.64 -27.24 -16.58
N GLY A 74 -3.15 -28.47 -16.39
CA GLY A 74 -1.72 -28.75 -16.25
C GLY A 74 -0.94 -28.55 -17.56
N LYS A 75 -1.52 -28.96 -18.69
CA LYS A 75 -0.99 -28.70 -20.04
C LYS A 75 -0.98 -27.19 -20.34
N TYR A 76 -2.04 -26.48 -19.97
CA TYR A 76 -2.16 -25.03 -20.10
C TYR A 76 -1.13 -24.29 -19.23
N ALA A 77 -1.06 -24.60 -17.93
CA ALA A 77 -0.11 -24.01 -17.00
C ALA A 77 1.34 -24.21 -17.48
N LYS A 78 1.69 -25.44 -17.90
CA LYS A 78 2.99 -25.73 -18.52
C LYS A 78 3.26 -24.88 -19.76
N ARG A 79 2.28 -24.77 -20.67
CA ARG A 79 2.41 -23.99 -21.92
C ARG A 79 2.70 -22.52 -21.62
N VAL A 80 2.01 -21.92 -20.65
CA VAL A 80 2.22 -20.51 -20.26
C VAL A 80 3.53 -20.31 -19.50
N ILE A 81 3.89 -21.21 -18.58
CA ILE A 81 5.17 -21.14 -17.83
C ILE A 81 6.39 -21.30 -18.75
N MET A 82 6.26 -22.01 -19.87
CA MET A 82 7.34 -22.17 -20.86
C MET A 82 7.35 -21.07 -21.95
N ASP A 83 6.30 -20.24 -22.05
CA ASP A 83 6.20 -19.17 -23.04
C ASP A 83 7.09 -17.96 -22.66
N THR A 84 8.08 -17.66 -23.49
CA THR A 84 8.97 -16.50 -23.29
C THR A 84 8.24 -15.16 -23.47
N ARG A 85 7.20 -15.09 -24.31
CA ARG A 85 6.40 -13.87 -24.53
C ARG A 85 5.58 -13.54 -23.29
N PHE A 86 5.01 -14.56 -22.63
CA PHE A 86 4.34 -14.37 -21.33
C PHE A 86 5.26 -13.68 -20.31
N TRP A 87 6.48 -14.19 -20.11
CA TRP A 87 7.42 -13.58 -19.15
C TRP A 87 7.90 -12.18 -19.56
N SER A 88 8.08 -11.93 -20.86
CA SER A 88 8.39 -10.59 -21.38
C SER A 88 7.27 -9.59 -21.04
N ASN A 89 6.01 -9.96 -21.31
CA ASN A 89 4.85 -9.13 -21.02
C ASN A 89 4.67 -8.91 -19.51
N VAL A 90 4.91 -9.92 -18.68
CA VAL A 90 4.91 -9.79 -17.22
C VAL A 90 5.95 -8.78 -16.75
N ASN A 91 7.19 -8.88 -17.23
CA ASN A 91 8.26 -7.93 -16.90
C ASN A 91 7.88 -6.49 -17.28
N THR A 92 7.29 -6.28 -18.46
CA THR A 92 6.75 -4.98 -18.89
C THR A 92 5.67 -4.45 -17.93
N CYS A 93 4.72 -5.30 -17.49
CA CYS A 93 3.69 -4.90 -16.54
C CYS A 93 4.28 -4.50 -15.18
N LEU A 94 5.23 -5.28 -14.65
CA LEU A 94 5.84 -5.01 -13.33
C LEU A 94 6.68 -3.72 -13.34
N LYS A 95 7.41 -3.45 -14.43
CA LYS A 95 8.14 -2.19 -14.65
C LYS A 95 7.27 -0.93 -14.56
N ALA A 96 6.01 -1.04 -15.00
CA ALA A 96 5.03 0.03 -14.95
C ALA A 96 4.34 0.12 -13.58
N ALA A 97 3.92 -1.02 -13.02
CA ALA A 97 3.06 -1.07 -11.84
C ALA A 97 3.81 -0.88 -10.51
N TYR A 98 5.04 -1.39 -10.37
CA TYR A 98 5.77 -1.33 -9.10
C TYR A 98 6.00 0.09 -8.56
N PRO A 99 6.38 1.10 -9.37
CA PRO A 99 6.48 2.48 -8.89
C PRO A 99 5.16 3.01 -8.33
N LEU A 100 4.03 2.75 -9.01
CA LEU A 100 2.70 3.17 -8.56
C LEU A 100 2.25 2.45 -7.28
N ILE A 101 2.57 1.17 -7.14
CA ILE A 101 2.29 0.40 -5.91
C ILE A 101 3.11 0.93 -4.72
N LYS A 102 4.30 1.49 -4.94
CA LYS A 102 5.06 2.20 -3.89
C LYS A 102 4.32 3.47 -3.43
N VAL A 103 3.79 4.27 -4.36
CA VAL A 103 3.00 5.47 -4.01
C VAL A 103 1.74 5.06 -3.24
N LEU A 104 1.01 4.05 -3.72
CA LEU A 104 -0.19 3.55 -3.05
C LEU A 104 0.10 3.11 -1.61
N ARG A 105 1.17 2.34 -1.38
CA ARG A 105 1.59 1.94 -0.02
C ARG A 105 1.99 3.11 0.89
N MET A 106 2.50 4.20 0.33
CA MET A 106 2.81 5.41 1.10
C MET A 106 1.53 6.15 1.52
N VAL A 107 0.52 6.17 0.64
CA VAL A 107 -0.79 6.80 0.91
C VAL A 107 -1.66 5.95 1.83
N ASP A 108 -1.57 4.62 1.73
CA ASP A 108 -2.27 3.65 2.58
C ASP A 108 -1.56 3.43 3.96
N SER A 109 -0.48 4.15 4.27
CA SER A 109 0.25 4.02 5.54
C SER A 109 -0.18 5.09 6.54
N ASP A 110 -0.64 4.66 7.71
CA ASP A 110 -1.00 5.54 8.82
C ASP A 110 0.23 6.09 9.58
N GLU A 111 1.45 5.67 9.24
CA GLU A 111 2.69 6.10 9.92
C GLU A 111 2.99 7.60 9.77
N LYS A 112 2.66 8.21 8.62
CA LYS A 112 3.04 9.60 8.28
C LYS A 112 1.99 10.28 7.40
N PRO A 113 1.73 11.60 7.57
CA PRO A 113 0.78 12.33 6.72
C PRO A 113 1.15 12.36 5.22
N ALA A 114 0.60 11.44 4.43
CA ALA A 114 0.89 11.28 3.00
C ALA A 114 0.56 12.51 2.13
N MET A 115 -0.36 13.37 2.60
CA MET A 115 -0.93 14.52 1.90
C MET A 115 0.12 15.47 1.28
N GLY A 116 1.22 15.74 2.01
CA GLY A 116 2.31 16.61 1.54
C GLY A 116 3.38 15.91 0.70
N PHE A 117 3.32 14.58 0.54
CA PHE A 117 4.32 13.78 -0.16
C PHE A 117 3.81 13.17 -1.47
N ILE A 118 2.49 12.95 -1.61
CA ILE A 118 1.89 12.25 -2.75
C ILE A 118 2.20 12.87 -4.12
N TYR A 119 2.24 14.20 -4.25
CA TYR A 119 2.63 14.87 -5.51
C TYR A 119 4.05 14.47 -5.93
N ASN A 120 5.01 14.57 -5.00
CA ASN A 120 6.41 14.24 -5.25
C ASN A 120 6.62 12.74 -5.51
N GLU A 121 5.98 11.86 -4.73
CA GLU A 121 6.11 10.42 -4.95
C GLU A 121 5.43 9.98 -6.27
N MET A 122 4.39 10.67 -6.75
CA MET A 122 3.82 10.44 -8.09
C MET A 122 4.79 10.83 -9.19
N GLU A 123 5.44 11.99 -9.11
CA GLU A 123 6.46 12.41 -10.09
C GLU A 123 7.70 11.50 -10.07
N LYS A 124 8.16 11.08 -8.88
CA LYS A 124 9.18 10.02 -8.75
C LYS A 124 8.72 8.70 -9.34
N ALA A 125 7.44 8.33 -9.23
CA ALA A 125 6.92 7.11 -9.85
C ALA A 125 6.93 7.22 -11.39
N LYS A 126 6.49 8.36 -11.96
CA LYS A 126 6.58 8.63 -13.40
C LYS A 126 8.03 8.56 -13.89
N GLN A 127 8.97 9.21 -13.21
CA GLN A 127 10.40 9.16 -13.54
C GLN A 127 11.00 7.74 -13.37
N LYS A 128 10.54 6.97 -12.38
CA LYS A 128 10.97 5.57 -12.22
C LYS A 128 10.42 4.66 -13.32
N ILE A 129 9.19 4.89 -13.80
CA ILE A 129 8.65 4.19 -14.97
C ILE A 129 9.50 4.51 -16.21
N LYS A 130 9.76 5.79 -16.49
CA LYS A 130 10.60 6.23 -17.62
C LYS A 130 11.98 5.55 -17.63
N THR A 131 12.68 5.56 -16.49
CA THR A 131 13.98 4.87 -16.36
C THR A 131 13.88 3.34 -16.45
N ASN A 132 12.82 2.72 -15.93
CA ASN A 132 12.56 1.28 -16.11
C ASN A 132 12.39 0.89 -17.59
N PHE A 133 11.89 1.81 -18.42
CA PHE A 133 11.77 1.67 -19.88
C PHE A 133 12.99 2.21 -20.66
N LYS A 134 14.13 2.46 -20.00
CA LYS A 134 15.38 2.97 -20.60
C LYS A 134 15.19 4.29 -21.37
N ASP A 135 14.29 5.13 -20.89
CA ASP A 135 13.94 6.41 -21.51
C ASP A 135 13.37 6.29 -22.94
N ASP A 136 12.94 5.08 -23.36
CA ASP A 136 12.18 4.91 -24.61
C ASP A 136 10.78 5.49 -24.48
N ARG A 137 10.65 6.72 -24.99
CA ARG A 137 9.43 7.49 -25.04
C ARG A 137 8.23 6.71 -25.57
N LYS A 138 8.42 5.86 -26.59
CA LYS A 138 7.32 5.08 -27.19
C LYS A 138 6.75 4.03 -26.23
N SER A 139 7.59 3.51 -25.32
CA SER A 139 7.18 2.51 -24.33
C SER A 139 6.50 3.11 -23.10
N TYR A 140 6.94 4.29 -22.63
CA TYR A 140 6.40 4.88 -21.39
C TYR A 140 5.36 5.99 -21.58
N ASP A 141 5.35 6.76 -22.68
CA ASP A 141 4.36 7.83 -22.88
C ASP A 141 2.90 7.34 -22.79
N PRO A 142 2.51 6.15 -23.32
CA PRO A 142 1.14 5.65 -23.15
C PRO A 142 0.78 5.37 -21.68
N ILE A 143 1.75 4.97 -20.87
CA ILE A 143 1.58 4.70 -19.43
C ILE A 143 1.45 6.03 -18.69
N TRP A 144 2.30 7.01 -19.00
CA TRP A 144 2.21 8.36 -18.46
C TRP A 144 0.86 9.00 -18.79
N LYS A 145 0.37 8.88 -20.03
CA LYS A 145 -0.95 9.41 -20.43
C LYS A 145 -2.07 8.84 -19.55
N VAL A 146 -2.08 7.54 -19.29
CA VAL A 146 -3.07 6.91 -18.39
C VAL A 146 -2.90 7.38 -16.93
N ILE A 147 -1.66 7.58 -16.46
CA ILE A 147 -1.39 8.13 -15.13
C ILE A 147 -1.93 9.56 -15.04
N ASP A 148 -1.60 10.43 -16.00
CA ASP A 148 -1.97 11.85 -16.00
C ASP A 148 -3.49 12.03 -16.14
N GLU A 149 -4.16 11.24 -17.00
CA GLU A 149 -5.63 11.20 -17.12
C GLU A 149 -6.31 10.79 -15.80
N ARG A 150 -5.75 9.82 -15.06
CA ARG A 150 -6.28 9.40 -13.76
C ARG A 150 -5.94 10.38 -12.64
N TRP A 151 -4.75 10.98 -12.71
CA TRP A 151 -4.28 11.99 -11.77
C TRP A 151 -5.19 13.21 -11.86
N GLU A 152 -5.25 13.92 -12.99
CA GLU A 152 -6.00 15.17 -13.11
C GLU A 152 -7.52 15.03 -12.87
N VAL A 153 -8.11 13.86 -13.14
CA VAL A 153 -9.56 13.66 -13.00
C VAL A 153 -9.98 13.13 -11.62
N GLN A 154 -9.19 12.25 -10.99
CA GLN A 154 -9.65 11.47 -9.83
C GLN A 154 -8.83 11.69 -8.55
N LEU A 155 -7.53 11.97 -8.67
CA LEU A 155 -6.60 11.96 -7.52
C LEU A 155 -6.00 13.33 -7.25
N HIS A 156 -5.60 14.07 -8.28
CA HIS A 156 -5.05 15.40 -8.15
C HIS A 156 -6.13 16.37 -7.66
N ARG A 157 -5.72 17.23 -6.73
CA ARG A 157 -6.51 18.35 -6.22
C ARG A 157 -5.52 19.47 -5.98
N PRO A 158 -5.92 20.75 -6.10
CA PRO A 158 -5.08 21.89 -5.75
C PRO A 158 -4.40 21.75 -4.36
N LEU A 159 -5.07 21.08 -3.42
CA LEU A 159 -4.54 20.78 -2.08
C LEU A 159 -3.29 19.87 -2.10
N HIS A 160 -3.15 18.93 -3.03
CA HIS A 160 -1.94 18.08 -3.15
C HIS A 160 -0.73 18.89 -3.61
N ALA A 161 -0.92 19.78 -4.57
CA ALA A 161 0.09 20.75 -5.02
C ALA A 161 0.47 21.75 -3.90
N ALA A 162 -0.52 22.34 -3.23
CA ALA A 162 -0.28 23.25 -2.10
C ALA A 162 0.43 22.56 -0.92
N ALA A 163 0.01 21.35 -0.55
CA ALA A 163 0.64 20.58 0.53
C ALA A 163 2.07 20.14 0.18
N TYR A 164 2.38 19.90 -1.10
CA TYR A 164 3.75 19.69 -1.57
C TYR A 164 4.60 20.96 -1.47
N TYR A 165 4.07 22.11 -1.89
CA TYR A 165 4.76 23.40 -1.76
C TYR A 165 5.09 23.73 -0.30
N LEU A 166 4.15 23.50 0.61
CA LEU A 166 4.30 23.78 2.05
C LEU A 166 5.02 22.66 2.83
N ASN A 167 5.43 21.56 2.18
CA ASN A 167 6.14 20.47 2.84
C ASN A 167 7.60 20.86 3.10
N LEU A 168 7.90 21.21 4.35
CA LEU A 168 9.24 21.62 4.84
C LEU A 168 10.38 20.70 4.40
N GLN A 169 10.16 19.39 4.34
CA GLN A 169 11.22 18.43 3.98
C GLN A 169 11.49 18.43 2.48
N LEU A 170 10.49 18.79 1.68
CA LEU A 170 10.58 18.78 0.22
C LEU A 170 10.91 20.16 -0.33
N HIS A 171 10.30 21.24 0.18
CA HIS A 171 10.51 22.62 -0.26
C HIS A 171 11.98 23.04 -0.23
N PHE A 172 12.68 22.71 0.86
CA PHE A 172 14.10 23.03 1.04
C PHE A 172 15.04 21.89 0.60
N SER A 173 14.54 20.92 -0.17
CA SER A 173 15.37 19.89 -0.78
C SER A 173 15.91 20.35 -2.14
N SER A 174 17.07 19.83 -2.55
CA SER A 174 17.63 20.08 -3.89
C SER A 174 16.80 19.49 -5.05
N GLU A 175 15.82 18.64 -4.74
CA GLU A 175 14.88 18.06 -5.71
C GLU A 175 13.60 18.90 -5.89
N PHE A 176 13.40 19.96 -5.10
CA PHE A 176 12.17 20.76 -5.14
C PHE A 176 11.92 21.42 -6.49
N ARG A 177 10.65 21.42 -6.93
CA ARG A 177 10.21 22.13 -8.13
C ARG A 177 8.84 22.77 -7.91
N ALA A 178 8.83 24.08 -7.71
CA ALA A 178 7.63 24.91 -7.82
C ALA A 178 7.28 25.14 -9.30
N ASP A 179 6.81 24.08 -9.97
CA ASP A 179 6.36 24.18 -11.36
C ASP A 179 5.02 24.95 -11.49
N ARG A 180 4.56 25.14 -12.73
CA ARG A 180 3.30 25.86 -13.02
C ARG A 180 2.10 25.23 -12.33
N ASP A 181 2.05 23.91 -12.22
CA ASP A 181 0.92 23.17 -11.67
C ASP A 181 0.94 23.17 -10.13
N VAL A 182 2.12 23.13 -9.52
CA VAL A 182 2.32 23.38 -8.09
C VAL A 182 1.82 24.78 -7.71
N MET A 183 2.30 25.83 -8.40
CA MET A 183 1.90 27.21 -8.11
C MET A 183 0.41 27.47 -8.39
N ARG A 184 -0.11 26.96 -9.52
CA ARG A 184 -1.54 27.02 -9.86
C ARG A 184 -2.40 26.26 -8.83
N GLY A 185 -1.88 25.20 -8.24
CA GLY A 185 -2.53 24.47 -7.16
C GLY A 185 -2.58 25.29 -5.87
N LEU A 186 -1.44 25.88 -5.46
CA LEU A 186 -1.34 26.74 -4.29
C LEU A 186 -2.33 27.90 -4.31
N TYR A 187 -2.33 28.72 -5.37
CA TYR A 187 -3.24 29.86 -5.47
C TYR A 187 -4.72 29.44 -5.53
N LYS A 188 -5.06 28.35 -6.22
CA LYS A 188 -6.42 27.78 -6.19
C LYS A 188 -6.87 27.29 -4.81
N VAL A 189 -5.94 26.93 -3.92
CA VAL A 189 -6.25 26.64 -2.52
C VAL A 189 -6.49 27.94 -1.77
N MET A 190 -5.60 28.92 -1.92
CA MET A 190 -5.74 30.25 -1.30
C MET A 190 -7.08 30.91 -1.67
N ASP A 191 -7.43 31.02 -2.95
CA ASP A 191 -8.71 31.57 -3.46
C ASP A 191 -9.96 30.85 -2.91
N ARG A 192 -9.82 29.59 -2.51
CA ARG A 192 -10.91 28.77 -1.94
C ARG A 192 -10.94 28.82 -0.41
N MET A 193 -9.83 29.18 0.22
CA MET A 193 -9.65 29.03 1.66
C MET A 193 -9.65 30.35 2.43
N LEU A 194 -9.37 31.47 1.77
CA LEU A 194 -9.08 32.78 2.35
C LEU A 194 -9.86 33.89 1.62
N ASP A 195 -10.11 35.01 2.30
CA ASP A 195 -10.61 36.23 1.64
C ASP A 195 -9.48 36.99 0.88
N ASP A 196 -9.76 38.19 0.35
CA ASP A 196 -8.76 38.99 -0.38
C ASP A 196 -7.63 39.49 0.57
N GLU A 197 -7.96 39.95 1.77
CA GLU A 197 -6.99 40.53 2.72
C GLU A 197 -6.14 39.44 3.40
N GLU A 198 -6.74 38.28 3.68
CA GLU A 198 -6.02 37.07 4.12
C GLU A 198 -5.08 36.55 3.01
N ARG A 199 -5.44 36.67 1.72
CA ARG A 199 -4.60 36.24 0.59
C ARG A 199 -3.34 37.07 0.45
N ASP A 200 -3.45 38.40 0.44
CA ASP A 200 -2.30 39.30 0.32
C ASP A 200 -1.28 39.07 1.46
N LYS A 201 -1.77 38.84 2.68
CA LYS A 201 -0.92 38.52 3.85
C LYS A 201 -0.21 37.18 3.69
N VAL A 202 -0.90 36.14 3.20
CA VAL A 202 -0.29 34.83 2.94
C VAL A 202 0.76 34.92 1.84
N ASP A 203 0.51 35.66 0.75
CA ASP A 203 1.46 35.78 -0.36
C ASP A 203 2.82 36.35 0.10
N LEU A 204 2.78 37.41 0.93
CA LEU A 204 3.97 37.98 1.57
C LEU A 204 4.68 36.96 2.49
N GLN A 205 3.93 36.26 3.34
CA GLN A 205 4.48 35.25 4.26
C GLN A 205 5.04 34.01 3.54
N LEU A 206 4.57 33.70 2.32
CA LEU A 206 5.11 32.63 1.48
C LEU A 206 6.49 33.01 0.92
N GLU A 207 6.75 34.28 0.64
CA GLU A 207 8.07 34.77 0.22
C GLU A 207 9.07 34.79 1.39
N GLU A 208 8.65 35.18 2.60
CA GLU A 208 9.46 35.04 3.83
C GLU A 208 9.84 33.57 4.08
N PHE A 209 8.86 32.65 3.95
CA PHE A 209 9.06 31.21 4.09
C PHE A 209 10.10 30.67 3.09
N LYS A 210 9.91 30.99 1.82
CA LYS A 210 10.75 30.56 0.69
C LYS A 210 12.20 31.05 0.80
N HIS A 211 12.43 32.27 1.31
CA HIS A 211 13.77 32.83 1.50
C HIS A 211 14.41 32.51 2.85
N GLU A 212 13.72 31.75 3.72
CA GLU A 212 14.16 31.43 5.08
C GLU A 212 14.37 32.69 5.95
N GLU A 213 13.50 33.68 5.82
CA GLU A 213 13.56 34.93 6.58
C GLU A 213 12.87 34.81 7.96
N GLY A 214 13.06 35.82 8.81
CA GLY A 214 12.50 35.85 10.17
C GLY A 214 12.85 34.61 11.00
N LEU A 215 11.86 34.06 11.71
CA LEU A 215 12.00 32.83 12.51
C LEU A 215 12.44 31.59 11.72
N PHE A 216 12.22 31.56 10.40
CA PHE A 216 12.61 30.42 9.56
C PHE A 216 14.12 30.35 9.29
N GLY A 217 14.83 31.48 9.46
CA GLY A 217 16.27 31.59 9.25
C GLY A 217 17.13 31.00 10.36
N PHE A 218 16.55 30.75 11.54
CA PHE A 218 17.29 30.21 12.69
C PHE A 218 17.78 28.77 12.43
N SER A 219 18.98 28.46 12.92
CA SER A 219 19.57 27.11 12.83
C SER A 219 18.71 26.02 13.48
N SER A 220 17.98 26.36 14.54
CA SER A 220 16.98 25.50 15.17
C SER A 220 15.81 25.21 14.23
N ALA A 221 15.23 26.23 13.59
CA ALA A 221 14.17 26.06 12.60
C ALA A 221 14.64 25.16 11.44
N LYS A 222 15.80 25.44 10.83
CA LYS A 222 16.35 24.65 9.72
C LYS A 222 16.61 23.19 10.09
N SER A 223 17.24 22.93 11.25
CA SER A 223 17.56 21.58 11.70
C SER A 223 16.35 20.74 12.13
N MET A 224 15.24 21.37 12.54
CA MET A 224 14.04 20.67 13.00
C MET A 224 13.04 20.30 11.89
N ARG A 225 13.20 20.80 10.65
CA ARG A 225 12.30 20.50 9.51
C ARG A 225 12.13 19.01 9.21
N PHE A 226 13.18 18.22 9.48
CA PHE A 226 13.20 16.77 9.26
C PHE A 226 12.88 15.95 10.53
N LYS A 227 12.73 16.61 11.69
CA LYS A 227 12.55 15.98 13.00
C LYS A 227 11.15 16.19 13.59
N LYS A 228 10.56 17.37 13.36
CA LYS A 228 9.17 17.68 13.77
C LYS A 228 8.18 17.25 12.69
N THR A 229 6.93 17.01 13.08
CA THR A 229 5.84 17.02 12.10
C THR A 229 5.70 18.44 11.51
N PRO A 230 5.10 18.61 10.32
CA PRO A 230 4.85 19.94 9.78
C PRO A 230 4.07 20.82 10.75
N ALA A 231 3.04 20.27 11.41
CA ALA A 231 2.24 21.00 12.40
C ALA A 231 3.10 21.49 13.58
N ASP A 232 3.90 20.62 14.21
CA ASP A 232 4.71 21.03 15.38
C ASP A 232 5.79 22.06 15.01
N TRP A 233 6.27 22.03 13.76
CA TRP A 233 7.23 23.01 13.25
C TRP A 233 6.57 24.36 12.99
N TRP A 234 5.42 24.39 12.30
CA TRP A 234 4.64 25.61 12.09
C TRP A 234 4.13 26.20 13.41
N GLU A 235 3.83 25.37 14.42
CA GLU A 235 3.52 25.83 15.77
C GLU A 235 4.71 26.55 16.42
N SER A 236 5.92 26.05 16.22
CA SER A 236 7.15 26.56 16.88
C SER A 236 7.79 27.76 16.20
N TYR A 237 7.72 27.84 14.87
CA TYR A 237 8.46 28.81 14.06
C TYR A 237 7.58 29.67 13.15
N GLY A 238 6.28 29.36 13.04
CA GLY A 238 5.31 30.13 12.24
C GLY A 238 4.62 31.27 13.00
N ALA A 239 5.20 31.76 14.11
CA ALA A 239 4.58 32.80 14.95
C ALA A 239 4.45 34.15 14.21
N ASP A 240 5.48 34.54 13.45
CA ASP A 240 5.47 35.75 12.64
C ASP A 240 4.58 35.59 11.37
N THR A 241 4.23 34.35 11.02
CA THR A 241 3.53 33.98 9.78
C THR A 241 2.19 33.30 10.05
N GLN A 242 1.39 33.88 10.95
CA GLN A 242 0.15 33.28 11.46
C GLN A 242 -0.87 32.92 10.36
N SER A 243 -0.93 33.66 9.25
CA SER A 243 -1.86 33.36 8.14
C SER A 243 -1.44 32.12 7.35
N CYS A 244 -0.13 31.95 7.10
CA CYS A 244 0.43 30.70 6.57
C CYS A 244 0.25 29.52 7.55
N LYS A 245 0.45 29.76 8.84
CA LYS A 245 0.21 28.75 9.89
C LYS A 245 -1.25 28.29 9.90
N ASP A 246 -2.21 29.20 9.78
CA ASP A 246 -3.64 28.86 9.78
C ASP A 246 -4.05 28.02 8.55
N LEU A 247 -3.42 28.22 7.39
CA LEU A 247 -3.59 27.36 6.20
C LEU A 247 -3.15 25.91 6.45
N VAL A 248 -2.12 25.70 7.27
CA VAL A 248 -1.61 24.36 7.61
C VAL A 248 -2.45 23.72 8.73
N HIS A 249 -2.78 24.48 9.78
CA HIS A 249 -3.39 23.93 11.00
C HIS A 249 -4.91 23.79 10.97
N THR A 250 -5.63 24.55 10.11
CA THR A 250 -7.06 24.41 9.72
C THR A 250 -8.12 23.95 10.75
N LYS A 251 -7.93 24.20 12.06
CA LYS A 251 -8.96 23.97 13.10
C LYS A 251 -10.30 24.67 12.78
N ARG A 252 -10.27 25.74 11.99
CA ARG A 252 -11.40 26.57 11.53
C ARG A 252 -12.49 25.83 10.71
N ARG A 253 -12.24 24.61 10.18
CA ARG A 253 -13.17 23.90 9.27
C ARG A 253 -13.82 22.60 9.76
N ASN A 254 -13.43 22.02 10.90
CA ASN A 254 -13.89 20.66 11.25
C ASN A 254 -15.34 20.57 11.75
N ARG A 255 -15.92 21.56 12.44
CA ARG A 255 -17.26 21.42 13.07
C ARG A 255 -18.38 21.00 12.10
N LEU A 256 -18.45 21.62 10.92
CA LEU A 256 -19.53 21.37 9.94
C LEU A 256 -19.28 20.10 9.11
N HIS A 257 -18.02 19.77 8.81
CA HIS A 257 -17.67 18.51 8.14
C HIS A 257 -17.78 17.30 9.06
N GLN A 258 -17.36 17.42 10.33
CA GLN A 258 -17.46 16.36 11.33
C GLN A 258 -18.91 16.07 11.68
N LYS A 259 -19.78 17.09 11.77
CA LYS A 259 -21.24 16.87 11.88
C LYS A 259 -21.79 16.10 10.68
N LYS A 260 -21.50 16.55 9.45
CA LYS A 260 -21.92 15.85 8.22
C LYS A 260 -21.35 14.43 8.11
N MET A 261 -20.14 14.19 8.61
CA MET A 261 -19.50 12.87 8.65
C MET A 261 -20.17 11.95 9.68
N ASN A 262 -20.48 12.46 10.86
CA ASN A 262 -21.24 11.74 11.89
C ASN A 262 -22.66 11.41 11.39
N ASP A 263 -23.34 12.37 10.73
CA ASP A 263 -24.65 12.16 10.12
C ASP A 263 -24.59 11.08 9.01
N LEU A 264 -23.55 11.08 8.17
CA LEU A 264 -23.32 10.05 7.15
C LEU A 264 -23.00 8.67 7.76
N VAL A 265 -22.19 8.61 8.82
CA VAL A 265 -21.91 7.36 9.56
C VAL A 265 -23.18 6.83 10.20
N LEU A 266 -23.99 7.68 10.83
CA LEU A 266 -25.30 7.35 11.41
C LEU A 266 -26.25 6.79 10.33
N VAL A 267 -26.35 7.44 9.17
CA VAL A 267 -27.17 6.97 8.05
C VAL A 267 -26.66 5.64 7.49
N MET A 268 -25.36 5.49 7.25
CA MET A 268 -24.77 4.22 6.77
C MET A 268 -24.95 3.07 7.76
N TYR A 269 -24.80 3.34 9.06
CA TYR A 269 -25.02 2.36 10.13
C TYR A 269 -26.48 1.95 10.21
N ASN A 270 -27.41 2.90 10.17
CA ASN A 270 -28.85 2.65 10.18
C ASN A 270 -29.35 1.95 8.90
N LEU A 271 -28.76 2.22 7.74
CA LEU A 271 -29.01 1.46 6.50
C LEU A 271 -28.53 0.00 6.66
N LYS A 272 -27.29 -0.23 7.15
CA LYS A 272 -26.79 -1.58 7.44
C LYS A 272 -27.63 -2.32 8.48
N LEU A 273 -28.19 -1.63 9.47
CA LEU A 273 -29.14 -2.22 10.43
C LEU A 273 -30.49 -2.53 9.79
N LYS A 274 -31.00 -1.69 8.88
CA LYS A 274 -32.22 -1.99 8.12
C LYS A 274 -32.01 -3.20 7.21
N ASP A 275 -30.92 -3.28 6.46
CA ASP A 275 -30.57 -4.46 5.65
C ASP A 275 -30.47 -5.73 6.49
N LYS A 276 -29.83 -5.65 7.67
CA LYS A 276 -29.77 -6.78 8.62
C LYS A 276 -31.14 -7.16 9.19
N LYS A 277 -32.07 -6.22 9.38
CA LYS A 277 -33.44 -6.51 9.82
C LYS A 277 -34.29 -7.08 8.69
N ILE A 278 -34.17 -6.56 7.46
CA ILE A 278 -34.84 -7.08 6.26
C ILE A 278 -34.40 -8.53 6.00
N LYS A 279 -33.08 -8.81 6.03
CA LYS A 279 -32.51 -10.17 5.95
C LYS A 279 -32.88 -11.09 7.13
N LYS A 280 -33.47 -10.56 8.22
CA LYS A 280 -33.97 -11.34 9.36
C LYS A 280 -35.48 -11.57 9.33
N GLN A 281 -36.20 -10.79 8.53
CA GLN A 281 -37.66 -10.84 8.40
C GLN A 281 -38.10 -11.57 7.13
N VAL A 282 -37.20 -11.66 6.13
CA VAL A 282 -37.34 -12.51 4.96
C VAL A 282 -36.69 -13.86 5.28
N ASP A 283 -37.51 -14.85 5.64
CA ASP A 283 -37.10 -16.24 5.81
C ASP A 283 -36.93 -16.87 4.42
N LEU A 284 -35.71 -16.80 3.87
CA LEU A 284 -35.36 -17.33 2.56
C LEU A 284 -34.26 -18.39 2.66
N GLN A 285 -34.43 -19.44 1.85
CA GLN A 285 -33.55 -20.59 1.78
C GLN A 285 -32.17 -20.21 1.24
N VAL A 286 -31.15 -21.03 1.56
CA VAL A 286 -29.71 -20.68 1.45
C VAL A 286 -29.17 -20.75 0.00
N GLU A 287 -30.03 -20.56 -0.99
CA GLU A 287 -29.72 -20.61 -2.42
C GLU A 287 -30.10 -19.29 -3.11
N ASP A 288 -29.39 -18.21 -2.76
CA ASP A 288 -29.02 -17.11 -3.68
C ASP A 288 -28.20 -16.03 -2.94
N ILE A 289 -26.88 -16.18 -2.95
CA ILE A 289 -25.94 -15.06 -2.79
C ILE A 289 -25.05 -15.07 -4.02
N SER A 290 -25.24 -14.07 -4.88
CA SER A 290 -24.55 -13.92 -6.16
C SER A 290 -23.02 -13.99 -6.00
N SER A 291 -22.36 -14.64 -6.96
CA SER A 291 -20.92 -14.55 -7.14
C SER A 291 -20.53 -13.11 -7.48
N ASP A 292 -19.57 -12.53 -6.76
CA ASP A 292 -19.02 -11.20 -7.01
C ASP A 292 -18.16 -11.18 -8.30
N ASP A 293 -18.82 -11.12 -9.45
CA ASP A 293 -18.19 -10.77 -10.73
C ASP A 293 -18.12 -9.24 -10.89
N GLU A 294 -17.15 -8.62 -10.21
CA GLU A 294 -16.73 -7.23 -10.47
C GLU A 294 -15.26 -7.17 -10.92
N TRP A 295 -14.99 -7.80 -12.07
CA TRP A 295 -13.79 -7.54 -12.87
C TRP A 295 -14.23 -6.67 -14.05
N ILE A 296 -13.74 -5.42 -14.14
CA ILE A 296 -14.08 -4.53 -15.26
C ILE A 296 -13.60 -5.17 -16.58
N VAL A 297 -14.57 -5.69 -17.33
CA VAL A 297 -14.49 -6.13 -18.72
C VAL A 297 -15.85 -5.78 -19.33
N GLU A 298 -15.86 -5.29 -20.57
CA GLU A 298 -17.11 -5.00 -21.29
C GLU A 298 -17.79 -6.32 -21.68
N ASP A 299 -19.13 -6.39 -21.52
CA ASP A 299 -19.91 -7.62 -21.65
C ASP A 299 -20.04 -8.12 -23.10
N GLU A 300 -19.84 -9.43 -23.30
CA GLU A 300 -20.51 -10.20 -24.37
C GLU A 300 -21.01 -11.55 -23.81
N THR A 301 -22.10 -12.05 -24.37
CA THR A 301 -23.10 -12.87 -23.67
C THR A 301 -22.88 -14.39 -23.68
N GLU A 302 -23.25 -14.99 -22.55
CA GLU A 302 -23.98 -16.27 -22.41
C GLU A 302 -23.30 -17.67 -22.52
N ASN A 303 -23.60 -18.46 -21.46
CA ASN A 303 -24.05 -19.87 -21.46
C ASN A 303 -23.08 -21.05 -21.17
N THR A 304 -23.18 -21.52 -19.90
CA THR A 304 -23.52 -22.90 -19.44
C THR A 304 -22.53 -23.71 -18.57
N ALA A 305 -23.14 -24.38 -17.58
CA ALA A 305 -22.76 -25.65 -16.92
C ALA A 305 -21.64 -25.67 -15.84
N THR A 306 -22.07 -25.40 -14.60
CA THR A 306 -21.81 -26.16 -13.34
C THR A 306 -20.65 -27.17 -13.27
N LEU A 307 -19.81 -27.02 -12.24
CA LEU A 307 -19.75 -27.99 -11.11
C LEU A 307 -18.86 -27.47 -9.96
N SER A 308 -19.45 -27.22 -8.80
CA SER A 308 -18.76 -26.78 -7.58
C SER A 308 -18.40 -27.98 -6.69
N HIS A 309 -17.23 -27.92 -6.04
CA HIS A 309 -16.89 -28.75 -4.88
C HIS A 309 -16.00 -27.95 -3.94
N ASN A 310 -16.56 -27.58 -2.79
CA ASN A 310 -15.87 -26.82 -1.75
C ASN A 310 -15.04 -27.73 -0.84
N PHE A 311 -13.94 -27.21 -0.31
CA PHE A 311 -13.33 -27.68 0.92
C PHE A 311 -12.87 -26.49 1.75
N ASN A 312 -13.49 -26.29 2.92
CA ASN A 312 -13.03 -25.33 3.91
C ASN A 312 -11.92 -25.96 4.76
N LEU A 313 -10.91 -25.18 5.14
CA LEU A 313 -9.93 -25.57 6.15
C LEU A 313 -9.80 -24.46 7.20
N ARG A 314 -10.50 -24.62 8.33
CA ARG A 314 -10.26 -23.82 9.53
C ARG A 314 -10.67 -24.57 10.80
N SER A 315 -9.74 -25.35 11.34
CA SER A 315 -9.57 -25.55 12.79
C SER A 315 -8.29 -26.32 13.03
N LEU A 316 -7.55 -25.96 14.10
CA LEU A 316 -6.87 -26.87 15.02
C LEU A 316 -6.12 -26.05 16.08
N GLY A 317 -6.43 -26.31 17.35
CA GLY A 317 -5.74 -25.77 18.52
C GLY A 317 -6.23 -26.50 19.77
N ARG A 318 -5.30 -27.01 20.60
CA ARG A 318 -5.49 -28.04 21.66
C ARG A 318 -5.97 -29.39 21.07
N GLY A 319 -5.53 -30.58 21.49
CA GLY A 319 -4.60 -31.00 22.55
C GLY A 319 -4.63 -32.55 22.66
N ASP A 320 -3.87 -33.27 23.50
CA ASP A 320 -2.67 -33.02 24.34
C ASP A 320 -2.06 -34.41 24.73
N ASP A 321 -0.94 -34.47 25.48
CA ASP A 321 -0.29 -35.63 26.17
C ASP A 321 0.33 -36.86 25.43
N GLY A 322 1.48 -37.34 25.93
CA GLY A 322 2.08 -38.64 25.61
C GLY A 322 3.62 -38.75 25.73
N ASP A 323 4.16 -38.79 26.95
CA ASP A 323 5.60 -39.01 27.23
C ASP A 323 6.06 -40.47 26.96
N GLU A 324 7.34 -40.67 26.61
CA GLU A 324 8.21 -41.71 27.20
C GLU A 324 9.71 -41.49 26.86
N GLU A 325 10.60 -42.14 27.62
CA GLU A 325 11.96 -41.67 27.93
C GLU A 325 13.13 -42.13 27.02
N SER A 326 14.25 -41.42 27.17
CA SER A 326 15.64 -41.93 27.24
C SER A 326 16.24 -42.73 26.07
N GLU A 327 17.28 -42.16 25.44
CA GLU A 327 18.66 -42.56 25.77
C GLU A 327 19.66 -41.51 25.23
N GLY A 328 20.72 -41.21 26.00
CA GLY A 328 21.73 -40.21 25.62
C GLY A 328 23.08 -40.85 25.29
N ILE A 329 23.89 -40.15 24.49
CA ILE A 329 25.36 -40.33 24.42
C ILE A 329 26.00 -38.94 24.35
N GLN A 330 26.93 -38.68 25.26
CA GLN A 330 27.88 -37.56 25.19
C GLN A 330 29.17 -38.05 24.53
N ILE A 331 29.74 -37.28 23.61
CA ILE A 331 31.18 -37.27 23.32
C ILE A 331 31.58 -35.80 23.16
N GLY A 332 32.65 -35.38 23.86
CA GLY A 332 33.13 -34.00 23.88
C GLY A 332 34.42 -33.77 23.07
N ASP A 333 34.97 -32.57 23.28
CA ASP A 333 36.33 -32.11 22.95
C ASP A 333 36.67 -31.96 21.43
N GLU A 334 37.52 -31.01 20.99
CA GLU A 334 38.38 -30.07 21.74
C GLU A 334 38.63 -28.74 20.95
N HIS A 335 39.40 -27.82 21.53
CA HIS A 335 39.74 -26.48 21.01
C HIS A 335 40.68 -26.43 19.78
N ALA A 336 40.52 -25.40 18.94
CA ALA A 336 41.63 -24.69 18.28
C ALA A 336 41.27 -23.21 17.96
N LYS A 337 42.23 -22.29 18.11
CA LYS A 337 42.06 -20.82 17.95
C LYS A 337 42.79 -20.26 16.71
N ASN A 338 42.22 -19.21 16.10
CA ASN A 338 42.83 -18.08 15.36
C ASN A 338 43.99 -18.35 14.37
N MET A 339 43.91 -17.96 13.09
CA MET A 339 44.06 -16.53 12.67
C MET A 339 43.68 -16.26 11.20
N ARG A 340 43.33 -14.98 10.92
CA ARG A 340 43.44 -14.16 9.67
C ARG A 340 44.03 -14.82 8.39
N THR A 341 43.56 -14.53 7.17
CA THR A 341 43.30 -13.18 6.60
C THR A 341 42.37 -13.14 5.37
N GLN A 342 41.74 -11.97 5.17
CA GLN A 342 41.25 -11.33 3.92
C GLN A 342 39.99 -11.81 3.16
N GLU A 343 38.99 -10.91 3.23
CA GLU A 343 38.23 -10.31 2.11
C GLU A 343 37.36 -11.19 1.18
N HIS A 344 36.04 -11.10 1.39
CA HIS A 344 35.13 -10.54 0.39
C HIS A 344 33.85 -10.00 1.08
N GLY A 345 33.44 -8.78 0.76
CA GLY A 345 32.35 -8.09 1.47
C GLY A 345 30.95 -8.43 0.98
N THR A 346 30.00 -8.49 1.92
CA THR A 346 28.55 -8.47 1.68
C THR A 346 27.92 -7.45 2.61
N VAL A 347 27.04 -6.61 2.08
CA VAL A 347 26.29 -5.60 2.83
C VAL A 347 24.93 -6.17 3.19
N ASP A 348 24.67 -6.36 4.48
CA ASP A 348 23.33 -6.50 5.07
C ASP A 348 23.46 -6.27 6.58
N ASP A 349 23.12 -5.06 7.04
CA ASP A 349 22.82 -4.74 8.44
C ASP A 349 21.76 -3.65 8.44
N LEU A 350 20.51 -4.05 8.70
CA LEU A 350 19.43 -3.18 9.14
C LEU A 350 18.86 -3.81 10.41
N GLU A 351 19.43 -3.39 11.54
CA GLU A 351 18.91 -3.72 12.87
C GLU A 351 17.46 -3.21 12.99
N LEU A 352 16.59 -4.06 13.51
CA LEU A 352 15.24 -3.69 13.92
C LEU A 352 15.32 -3.15 15.36
N PRO A 353 14.72 -1.99 15.67
CA PRO A 353 14.52 -1.58 17.06
C PRO A 353 13.59 -2.56 17.79
N GLU A 354 13.86 -2.75 19.08
CA GLU A 354 13.11 -3.64 19.96
C GLU A 354 11.69 -3.10 20.23
N GLU A 355 10.74 -4.00 20.50
CA GLU A 355 9.35 -3.64 20.83
C GLU A 355 9.25 -3.25 22.31
N ASP A 356 9.21 -1.95 22.61
CA ASP A 356 8.89 -1.45 23.96
C ASP A 356 7.39 -1.66 24.27
N GLU A 357 7.10 -2.38 25.35
CA GLU A 357 5.76 -2.50 25.92
C GLU A 357 5.20 -1.13 26.32
N PHE A 358 3.93 -0.86 26.00
CA PHE A 358 3.18 0.25 26.60
C PHE A 358 1.86 -0.24 27.18
N ASP A 359 1.72 -0.10 28.50
CA ASP A 359 0.52 -0.42 29.26
C ASP A 359 -0.70 0.37 28.76
N ILE A 360 -1.81 -0.34 28.58
CA ILE A 360 -3.10 0.28 28.25
C ILE A 360 -3.83 0.59 29.56
N LEU A 361 -3.67 1.82 30.06
CA LEU A 361 -4.58 2.37 31.06
C LEU A 361 -5.88 2.81 30.38
N TYR A 362 -6.91 1.98 30.52
CA TYR A 362 -8.31 2.40 30.32
C TYR A 362 -8.75 3.18 31.55
N ASP A 363 -8.90 4.51 31.43
CA ASP A 363 -9.78 5.25 32.32
C ASP A 363 -11.21 5.20 31.73
N ASP A 364 -11.94 4.14 32.11
CA ASP A 364 -13.39 4.18 32.13
C ASP A 364 -13.82 5.03 33.34
N ASP A 365 -14.35 6.23 33.11
CA ASP A 365 -15.25 6.84 34.10
C ASP A 365 -16.40 7.56 33.40
N VAL A 366 -17.50 6.82 33.25
CA VAL A 366 -18.82 7.34 32.88
C VAL A 366 -19.51 7.74 34.18
N GLY A 367 -19.46 9.03 34.52
CA GLY A 367 -20.26 9.62 35.60
C GLY A 367 -21.44 10.42 35.01
N ASP A 368 -22.66 10.00 35.35
CA ASP A 368 -23.90 10.54 34.79
C ASP A 368 -24.27 11.96 35.27
N ASP A 369 -25.11 12.60 34.45
CA ASP A 369 -26.14 13.62 34.76
C ASP A 369 -26.05 14.46 36.05
N GLU A 370 -26.08 15.79 35.89
CA GLU A 370 -27.22 16.55 36.45
C GLU A 370 -27.52 17.86 35.70
N TYR A 371 -28.80 18.23 35.67
CA TYR A 371 -29.33 19.47 35.11
C TYR A 371 -28.88 20.70 35.90
N LEU A 372 -28.75 21.86 35.25
CA LEU A 372 -29.27 23.14 35.75
C LEU A 372 -29.45 24.15 34.60
N ASP A 373 -30.63 24.76 34.55
CA ASP A 373 -31.02 25.86 33.65
C ASP A 373 -30.59 27.24 34.21
N GLU A 374 -30.88 28.31 33.44
CA GLU A 374 -30.78 29.75 33.78
C GLU A 374 -29.34 30.35 33.75
N ILE A 375 -29.02 31.45 33.06
CA ILE A 375 -29.77 32.47 32.27
C ILE A 375 -29.02 32.78 30.96
#